data_AF-A0A4P5ZDR0-F1
#
_entry.id   AF-A0A4P5ZDR0-F1
#
_cell.length_a   1.000
_cell.length_b   1.000
_cell.length_c   1.000
_cell.angle_alpha   90.00
_cell.angle_beta   90.00
_cell.angle_gamma   90.00
#
_symmetry.space_group_name_H-M   'P 1'
#
loop_
_entity.id
_entity.type
_entity.pdbx_description
1 polymer ?
#
loop_
_entity_poly.entity_id
_entity_poly.type
_entity_poly.pdbx_seq_one_letter_code
_entity_poly.pdbx_strand_id
1 'polypeptide(L)'
;MSADTTNQEEFSFTDAKEVAGYDRWKQERAAALEKLARSIGLPLRHRVEVWLRGNIRLTGRLTLREEQLFVRPEKDPRLELVVDNVPFTPGEIESCVRLDDPPPGAPTPPH
;
A
#
# COMPACT_ATOMS: atom_id res chain seq x y z
N MET A 1 -39.87 40.08 4.69
CA MET A 1 -40.48 38.81 4.26
C MET A 1 -40.14 38.65 2.79
N SER A 2 -38.91 38.19 2.49
CA SER A 2 -38.46 36.80 2.37
C SER A 2 -38.79 36.21 1.00
N ALA A 3 -37.73 35.99 0.21
CA ALA A 3 -37.59 34.85 -0.68
C ALA A 3 -36.09 34.60 -0.84
N ASP A 4 -35.58 33.72 0.03
CA ASP A 4 -34.24 33.17 -0.03
C ASP A 4 -34.24 32.14 -1.18
N THR A 5 -33.56 32.46 -2.28
CA THR A 5 -33.39 31.53 -3.40
C THR A 5 -32.33 30.51 -2.99
N THR A 6 -32.78 29.40 -2.42
CA THR A 6 -31.96 28.21 -2.18
C THR A 6 -31.53 27.64 -3.54
N ASN A 7 -30.33 28.02 -3.98
CA ASN A 7 -29.65 27.38 -5.11
C ASN A 7 -29.19 26.00 -4.64
N GLN A 8 -30.11 25.04 -4.68
CA GLN A 8 -29.81 23.65 -4.40
C GLN A 8 -29.10 23.09 -5.63
N GLU A 9 -27.78 23.05 -5.60
CA GLU A 9 -26.96 22.38 -6.61
C GLU A 9 -27.35 20.89 -6.64
N GLU A 10 -28.11 20.52 -7.66
CA GLU A 10 -28.57 19.18 -7.93
C GLU A 10 -27.34 18.34 -8.36
N PHE A 11 -26.71 17.65 -7.41
CA PHE A 11 -25.66 16.67 -7.72
C PHE A 11 -26.28 15.47 -8.45
N SER A 12 -26.35 15.57 -9.77
CA SER A 12 -26.70 14.47 -10.67
C SER A 12 -25.57 13.44 -10.67
N PHE A 13 -25.64 12.45 -9.78
CA PHE A 13 -24.80 11.24 -9.83
C PHE A 13 -25.35 10.26 -10.87
N THR A 14 -25.35 10.65 -12.14
CA THR A 14 -25.72 9.76 -13.25
C THR A 14 -24.45 9.11 -13.83
N ASP A 15 -24.15 7.93 -13.29
CA ASP A 15 -23.83 6.68 -13.99
C ASP A 15 -22.57 6.55 -14.91
N ALA A 16 -21.98 5.34 -14.89
CA ALA A 16 -20.89 4.78 -15.69
C ALA A 16 -19.43 5.30 -15.52
N LYS A 17 -19.15 6.48 -14.94
CA LYS A 17 -17.76 6.95 -14.72
C LYS A 17 -17.11 6.50 -13.41
N GLU A 18 -17.89 6.00 -12.45
CA GLU A 18 -17.37 5.57 -11.14
C GLU A 18 -16.40 4.39 -11.25
N VAL A 19 -16.67 3.41 -12.12
CA VAL A 19 -15.77 2.26 -12.34
C VAL A 19 -14.44 2.73 -12.91
N ALA A 20 -14.48 3.64 -13.91
CA ALA A 20 -13.27 4.21 -14.51
C ALA A 20 -12.45 5.07 -13.52
N GLY A 21 -13.13 5.83 -12.66
CA GLY A 21 -12.49 6.63 -11.61
C GLY A 21 -11.83 5.74 -10.53
N TYR A 22 -12.53 4.70 -10.10
CA TYR A 22 -12.03 3.74 -9.12
C TYR A 22 -10.82 2.94 -9.61
N ASP A 23 -10.85 2.48 -10.87
CA ASP A 23 -9.73 1.76 -11.47
C ASP A 23 -8.52 2.68 -11.68
N ARG A 24 -8.74 3.91 -12.12
CA ARG A 24 -7.67 4.92 -12.23
C ARG A 24 -7.05 5.22 -10.87
N TRP A 25 -7.85 5.41 -9.83
CA TRP A 25 -7.36 5.61 -8.47
C TRP A 25 -6.55 4.41 -7.96
N LYS A 26 -7.01 3.18 -8.22
CA LYS A 26 -6.26 1.95 -7.91
C LYS A 26 -4.90 1.92 -8.62
N GLN A 27 -4.84 2.29 -9.89
CA GLN A 27 -3.60 2.32 -10.68
C GLN A 27 -2.63 3.37 -10.16
N GLU A 28 -3.09 4.60 -9.93
CA GLU A 28 -2.29 5.69 -9.36
C GLU A 28 -1.72 5.29 -7.99
N ARG A 29 -2.52 4.61 -7.18
CA ARG A 29 -2.12 4.09 -5.87
C ARG A 29 -1.09 2.96 -5.96
N ALA A 30 -1.26 2.02 -6.89
CA ALA A 30 -0.26 0.98 -7.13
C ALA A 30 1.08 1.59 -7.57
N ALA A 31 1.06 2.59 -8.45
CA ALA A 31 2.26 3.29 -8.91
C ALA A 31 2.96 4.07 -7.80
N ALA A 32 2.20 4.74 -6.92
CA ALA A 32 2.76 5.44 -5.76
C ALA A 32 3.45 4.48 -4.80
N LEU A 33 2.82 3.33 -4.53
CA LEU A 33 3.39 2.29 -3.66
C LEU A 33 4.65 1.66 -4.25
N GLU A 34 4.68 1.40 -5.56
CA GLU A 34 5.89 0.93 -6.23
C GLU A 34 7.03 1.96 -6.19
N LYS A 35 6.70 3.25 -6.38
CA LYS A 35 7.69 4.32 -6.28
C LYS A 35 8.27 4.38 -4.88
N LEU A 36 7.43 4.22 -3.86
CA LEU A 36 7.85 4.15 -2.47
C LEU A 36 8.72 2.90 -2.21
N ALA A 37 8.27 1.72 -2.65
CA ALA A 37 9.02 0.47 -2.57
C ALA A 37 10.45 0.62 -3.14
N ARG A 38 10.55 1.23 -4.33
CA ARG A 38 11.83 1.55 -4.98
C ARG A 38 12.68 2.53 -4.16
N SER A 39 12.07 3.57 -3.59
CA SER A 39 12.80 4.57 -2.79
C SER A 39 13.38 4.01 -1.49
N ILE A 40 12.70 3.06 -0.85
CA ILE A 40 13.14 2.43 0.40
C ILE A 40 13.88 1.11 0.19
N GLY A 41 13.94 0.61 -1.05
CA GLY A 41 14.60 -0.65 -1.40
C GLY A 41 13.91 -1.91 -0.87
N LEU A 42 12.60 -1.86 -0.58
CA LEU A 42 11.87 -2.99 0.00
C LEU A 42 10.84 -3.58 -0.97
N PRO A 43 10.68 -4.92 -1.02
CA PRO A 43 9.72 -5.59 -1.90
C PRO A 43 8.30 -5.55 -1.33
N LEU A 44 7.66 -4.36 -1.34
CA LEU A 44 6.25 -4.21 -0.92
C LEU A 44 5.32 -5.09 -1.78
N ARG A 45 4.23 -5.58 -1.17
CA ARG A 45 3.21 -6.49 -1.73
C ARG A 45 3.70 -7.89 -2.11
N HIS A 46 4.95 -8.21 -1.82
CA HIS A 46 5.52 -9.53 -1.99
C HIS A 46 5.52 -10.33 -0.69
N ARG A 47 5.57 -11.65 -0.80
CA ARG A 47 5.93 -12.52 0.32
C ARG A 47 7.41 -12.36 0.59
N VAL A 48 7.74 -12.19 1.86
CA VAL A 48 9.09 -11.88 2.31
C VAL A 48 9.43 -12.66 3.58
N GLU A 49 10.72 -12.81 3.81
CA GLU A 49 11.30 -13.01 5.13
C GLU A 49 11.99 -11.70 5.54
N VAL A 50 11.61 -11.15 6.70
CA VAL A 50 12.21 -9.95 7.29
C VAL A 50 12.87 -10.33 8.60
N TRP A 51 14.13 -9.97 8.74
CA TRP A 51 14.85 -9.98 10.01
C TRP A 51 14.83 -8.56 10.57
N LEU A 52 14.28 -8.41 11.77
CA LEU A 52 14.34 -7.18 12.53
C LEU A 52 15.50 -7.24 13.53
N ARG A 53 16.00 -6.06 13.90
CA ARG A 53 16.97 -5.89 14.98
C ARG A 53 16.47 -6.59 16.23
N GLY A 54 17.37 -7.32 16.90
CA GLY A 54 17.00 -8.15 18.04
C GLY A 54 16.63 -9.58 17.68
N ASN A 55 17.01 -10.05 16.49
CA ASN A 55 16.89 -11.45 16.05
C ASN A 55 15.43 -11.92 15.94
N ILE A 56 14.52 -11.01 15.58
CA ILE A 56 13.11 -11.31 15.34
C ILE A 56 12.93 -11.59 13.86
N ARG A 57 12.37 -12.76 13.53
CA ARG A 57 12.10 -13.18 12.16
C ARG A 57 10.60 -13.14 11.88
N LEU A 58 10.21 -12.38 10.87
CA LEU A 58 8.85 -12.30 10.35
C LEU A 58 8.81 -12.90 8.94
N THR A 59 7.77 -13.69 8.66
CA THR A 59 7.56 -14.26 7.32
C THR A 59 6.10 -14.05 6.94
N GLY A 60 5.85 -13.49 5.77
CA GLY A 60 4.49 -13.15 5.36
C GLY A 60 4.48 -12.14 4.23
N ARG A 61 3.36 -11.45 4.02
CA ARG A 61 3.25 -10.43 2.97
C ARG A 61 3.65 -9.06 3.50
N LEU A 62 4.65 -8.43 2.87
CA LEU A 62 5.06 -7.08 3.25
C LEU A 62 4.05 -6.05 2.73
N THR A 63 3.47 -5.27 3.63
CA THR A 63 2.48 -4.24 3.33
C THR A 63 2.75 -2.97 4.14
N LEU A 64 2.03 -1.88 3.87
CA LEU A 64 2.03 -0.70 4.73
C LEU A 64 0.89 -0.82 5.74
N ARG A 65 1.13 -0.40 6.99
CA ARG A 65 0.13 -0.45 8.08
C ARG A 65 -1.06 0.43 7.79
N GLU A 66 -0.80 1.65 7.32
CA GLU A 66 -1.84 2.58 6.92
C GLU A 66 -1.84 2.72 5.41
N GLU A 67 -2.96 2.37 4.81
CA GLU A 67 -3.32 2.80 3.46
C GLU A 67 -3.90 4.24 3.46
N GLN A 68 -3.71 5.01 4.54
CA GLN A 68 -4.16 6.39 4.66
C GLN A 68 -3.18 7.34 3.95
N LEU A 69 -3.32 7.45 2.63
CA LEU A 69 -2.76 8.54 1.83
C LEU A 69 -3.54 9.87 2.01
N PHE A 70 -4.23 10.08 3.14
CA PHE A 70 -4.59 11.44 3.54
C PHE A 70 -3.35 12.05 4.19
N VAL A 71 -2.44 12.52 3.35
CA VAL A 71 -1.35 13.39 3.77
C VAL A 71 -2.00 14.67 4.32
N ARG A 72 -2.26 14.72 5.63
CA ARG A 72 -2.37 16.01 6.30
C ARG A 72 -0.96 16.61 6.23
N PRO A 73 -0.78 17.83 5.68
CA PRO A 73 0.54 18.42 5.49
C PRO A 73 1.34 18.66 6.78
N GLU A 74 0.76 18.39 7.96
CA GLU A 74 1.34 18.73 9.27
C GLU A 74 1.82 17.52 10.08
N LYS A 75 1.69 16.28 9.60
CA LYS A 75 2.23 15.10 10.29
C LYS A 75 3.14 14.31 9.37
N ASP A 76 4.40 14.24 9.79
CA ASP A 76 5.41 13.32 9.29
C ASP A 76 4.80 11.91 9.23
N PRO A 77 4.53 11.32 8.04
CA PRO A 77 3.98 9.99 7.96
C PRO A 77 5.10 9.04 8.34
N ARG A 78 5.18 8.68 9.63
CA ARG A 78 6.07 7.61 10.08
C ARG A 78 5.68 6.37 9.31
N LEU A 79 6.51 6.01 8.34
CA LEU A 79 6.26 4.89 7.45
C LEU A 79 6.25 3.61 8.28
N GLU A 80 5.08 3.03 8.51
CA GLU A 80 4.93 1.75 9.20
C GLU A 80 4.68 0.63 8.18
N LEU A 81 5.52 -0.39 8.26
CA LEU A 81 5.45 -1.62 7.49
C LEU A 81 4.77 -2.69 8.33
N VAL A 82 4.16 -3.66 7.66
CA VAL A 82 3.48 -4.79 8.30
C VAL A 82 3.81 -6.08 7.57
N VAL A 83 4.13 -7.11 8.34
CA VAL A 83 4.13 -8.51 7.92
C VAL A 83 3.16 -9.27 8.80
N ASP A 84 2.11 -9.86 8.22
CA ASP A 84 1.09 -10.66 8.91
C ASP A 84 0.53 -10.01 10.20
N ASN A 85 0.18 -8.72 10.11
CA ASN A 85 -0.33 -7.86 11.20
C ASN A 85 0.69 -7.45 12.28
N VAL A 86 1.97 -7.77 12.11
CA VAL A 86 3.05 -7.26 12.98
C VAL A 86 3.60 -5.96 12.40
N PRO A 87 3.34 -4.80 13.03
CA PRO A 87 3.86 -3.52 12.56
C PRO A 87 5.33 -3.32 12.97
N PHE A 88 6.10 -2.68 12.10
CA PHE A 88 7.48 -2.27 12.36
C PHE A 88 7.86 -1.10 11.43
N THR A 89 8.96 -0.43 11.73
CA THR A 89 9.51 0.67 10.95
C THR A 89 10.67 0.20 10.06
N PRO A 90 10.97 0.89 8.95
CA PRO A 90 12.13 0.59 8.12
C PRO A 90 13.45 0.57 8.90
N GLY A 91 13.57 1.40 9.95
CA GLY A 91 14.78 1.47 10.78
C GLY A 91 15.01 0.25 11.67
N GLU A 92 13.98 -0.57 11.87
CA GLU A 92 14.08 -1.83 12.61
C GLU A 92 14.53 -3.00 11.73
N ILE A 93 14.54 -2.84 10.40
CA ILE A 93 14.95 -3.88 9.47
C ILE A 93 16.46 -4.07 9.53
N GLU A 94 16.87 -5.33 9.68
CA GLU A 94 18.24 -5.80 9.54
C GLU A 94 18.46 -6.45 8.17
N SER A 95 17.53 -7.31 7.72
CA SER A 95 17.54 -7.84 6.36
C SER A 95 16.11 -8.16 5.87
N CYS A 96 15.92 -8.16 4.55
CA CYS A 96 14.64 -8.47 3.91
C CYS A 96 14.88 -9.26 2.61
N VAL A 97 14.27 -10.43 2.49
CA VAL A 97 14.41 -11.34 1.34
C VAL A 97 13.04 -11.63 0.75
N ARG A 98 12.89 -11.48 -0.57
CA ARG A 98 11.66 -11.84 -1.29
C ARG A 98 11.57 -13.36 -1.47
N LEU A 99 10.41 -13.94 -1.14
CA LEU A 99 10.12 -15.38 -1.21
C LEU A 99 9.22 -15.78 -2.38
N ASP A 100 8.63 -14.82 -3.10
CA ASP A 100 7.71 -15.11 -4.22
C ASP A 100 8.39 -15.62 -5.48
N ASP A 101 9.71 -15.44 -5.61
CA ASP A 101 10.43 -15.99 -6.74
C ASP A 101 10.80 -17.44 -6.43
N PRO A 102 10.33 -18.43 -7.22
CA PRO A 102 10.94 -19.74 -7.16
C PRO A 102 12.44 -19.58 -7.44
N PRO A 103 13.32 -20.29 -6.72
CA PRO A 103 14.73 -20.26 -7.04
C PRO A 103 14.91 -20.62 -8.52
N PRO A 104 15.78 -19.93 -9.27
CA PRO A 104 16.01 -20.25 -10.67
C PRO A 104 16.37 -21.74 -10.80
N GLY A 105 15.51 -22.50 -11.49
CA GLY A 105 15.63 -23.96 -11.65
C GLY A 105 14.65 -24.81 -10.85
N ALA A 106 13.71 -24.21 -10.08
CA ALA A 106 12.64 -24.99 -9.47
C ALA A 106 11.70 -25.58 -10.54
N PRO A 107 11.33 -26.88 -10.46
CA PRO A 107 10.38 -27.47 -11.38
C PRO A 107 9.01 -26.83 -11.20
N THR A 108 8.44 -26.29 -12.28
CA THR A 108 7.05 -25.82 -12.30
C THR A 108 6.13 -27.01 -12.01
N PRO A 109 5.22 -26.94 -11.02
CA PRO A 109 4.29 -28.03 -10.76
C PRO A 109 3.38 -28.24 -11.99
N PRO A 110 3.13 -29.49 -12.40
CA PRO A 110 2.19 -29.78 -13.48
C PRO A 110 0.77 -29.40 -13.05
N HIS A 111 0.01 -28.80 -13.98
CA HIS A 111 -1.42 -28.48 -13.86
C HIS A 111 -2.30 -29.73 -13.85
#